data_AF-A0A067LBD0-F1
#
_entry.id   AF-A0A067LBD0-F1
#
_cell.length_a   1.000
_cell.length_b   1.000
_cell.length_c   1.000
_cell.angle_alpha   90.00
_cell.angle_beta   90.00
_cell.angle_gamma   90.00
#
_symmetry.space_group_name_H-M   'P 1'
#
loop_
_entity.id
_entity.type
_entity.pdbx_description
1 polymer ?
#
loop_
_entity_poly.entity_id
_entity_poly.type
_entity_poly.pdbx_seq_one_letter_code
_entity_poly.pdbx_strand_id
1 'polypeptide(L)'
;MGKVISITWCTVFLAFLIAGCFLFYLGAGKPLAWRQKYGWTAFCGPVGPQGQAACGKCLRVTNTRTGAQVTARIVDQCSNGGLDLDYEGVFRRLDTDGNGFNHQGLIVNYNFVDCGD
;
A
#
# COMPACT_ATOMS: atom_id res chain seq x y z
N MET A 1 -15.38 -6.96 -4.18
CA MET A 1 -15.51 -7.66 -2.90
C MET A 1 -14.30 -7.28 -2.07
N GLY A 2 -14.53 -6.50 -1.01
CA GLY A 2 -13.49 -5.81 -0.25
C GLY A 2 -12.53 -6.81 0.41
N LYS A 3 -11.23 -6.57 0.25
CA LYS A 3 -10.19 -7.46 0.75
C LYS A 3 -9.55 -6.88 2.00
N VAL A 4 -9.25 -7.80 2.92
CA VAL A 4 -8.69 -7.57 4.24
C VAL A 4 -7.27 -7.01 4.08
N ILE A 5 -7.04 -5.81 4.60
CA ILE A 5 -5.71 -5.26 4.84
C ILE A 5 -5.22 -5.85 6.15
N SER A 6 -4.05 -6.47 6.15
CA SER A 6 -3.36 -6.77 7.40
C SER A 6 -2.62 -5.52 7.83
N ILE A 7 -2.84 -5.03 9.05
CA ILE A 7 -1.87 -4.11 9.64
C ILE A 7 -0.65 -4.95 9.96
N THR A 8 0.48 -4.71 9.29
CA THR A 8 1.75 -5.30 9.71
C THR A 8 2.17 -4.61 11.01
N TRP A 9 1.60 -5.06 12.12
CA TRP A 9 1.92 -4.69 13.51
C TRP A 9 3.28 -5.24 13.91
N CYS A 10 4.33 -5.00 13.13
CA CYS A 10 5.67 -5.33 13.57
C CYS A 10 6.67 -4.57 12.73
N THR A 11 7.47 -3.78 13.45
CA THR A 11 8.88 -3.49 13.14
C THR A 11 9.18 -2.97 11.75
N VAL A 12 9.55 -1.69 11.70
CA VAL A 12 10.73 -1.21 10.98
C VAL A 12 11.20 -2.16 9.87
N PHE A 13 10.70 -1.94 8.65
CA PHE A 13 11.49 -2.18 7.45
C PHE A 13 12.16 -3.57 7.28
N LEU A 14 11.69 -4.66 7.87
CA LEU A 14 12.45 -5.91 7.75
C LEU A 14 11.55 -7.16 7.90
N ALA A 15 10.83 -7.49 6.83
CA ALA A 15 10.57 -8.88 6.50
C ALA A 15 10.41 -9.05 4.98
N PHE A 16 11.52 -9.36 4.31
CA PHE A 16 11.74 -10.69 3.75
C PHE A 16 10.97 -10.93 2.45
N LEU A 17 11.47 -10.37 1.35
CA LEU A 17 12.25 -11.12 0.35
C LEU A 17 12.79 -10.14 -0.68
N ILE A 18 13.80 -10.58 -1.39
CA ILE A 18 14.50 -9.90 -2.48
C ILE A 18 13.50 -9.77 -3.66
N ALA A 19 12.49 -8.91 -3.51
CA ALA A 19 11.48 -8.65 -4.52
C ALA A 19 11.86 -7.35 -5.24
N GLY A 20 12.01 -7.43 -6.57
CA GLY A 20 12.58 -6.37 -7.40
C GLY A 20 11.90 -5.00 -7.33
N CYS A 21 10.76 -4.88 -6.64
CA CYS A 21 10.01 -3.65 -6.46
C CYS A 21 10.74 -2.61 -5.61
N PHE A 22 11.23 -3.04 -4.45
CA PHE A 22 11.92 -2.16 -3.52
C PHE A 22 13.30 -1.74 -4.07
N LEU A 23 14.00 -2.67 -4.73
CA LEU A 23 15.24 -2.37 -5.46
C LEU A 23 15.00 -1.47 -6.68
N PHE A 24 13.88 -1.61 -7.40
CA PHE A 24 13.52 -0.67 -8.44
C PHE A 24 13.20 0.71 -7.86
N TYR A 25 12.48 0.76 -6.74
CA TYR A 25 12.12 2.01 -6.09
C TYR A 25 13.33 2.80 -5.57
N LEU A 26 14.28 2.14 -4.90
CA LEU A 26 15.50 2.77 -4.41
C LEU A 26 16.60 2.88 -5.48
N GLY A 27 16.71 1.89 -6.37
CA GLY A 27 17.73 1.78 -7.40
C GLY A 27 17.44 2.57 -8.68
N ALA A 28 16.19 2.98 -8.94
CA ALA A 28 15.86 3.80 -10.11
C ALA A 28 16.28 5.28 -10.00
N GLY A 29 17.02 5.67 -8.96
CA GLY A 29 17.58 7.02 -8.84
C GLY A 29 16.53 8.14 -8.72
N LYS A 30 15.28 7.82 -8.39
CA LYS A 30 14.22 8.82 -8.23
C LYS A 30 14.54 9.76 -7.04
N PRO A 31 14.26 11.06 -7.14
CA PRO A 31 14.56 12.02 -6.08
C PRO A 31 13.74 11.74 -4.82
N LEU A 32 14.25 12.16 -3.66
CA LEU A 32 13.59 11.95 -2.37
C LEU A 32 12.15 12.51 -2.35
N ALA A 33 11.94 13.68 -2.96
CA ALA A 33 10.62 14.31 -3.05
C ALA A 33 9.59 13.40 -3.76
N TRP A 34 10.00 12.69 -4.81
CA TRP A 34 9.13 11.74 -5.52
C TRP A 34 8.77 10.54 -4.64
N ARG A 35 9.75 10.06 -3.85
CA ARG A 35 9.58 8.92 -2.92
C ARG A 35 8.65 9.26 -1.75
N GLN A 36 8.65 10.51 -1.31
CA GLN A 36 7.85 10.97 -0.17
C GLN A 36 6.49 11.54 -0.57
N LYS A 37 6.20 11.69 -1.87
CA LYS A 37 4.95 12.28 -2.38
C LYS A 37 3.69 11.53 -1.94
N TYR A 38 3.75 10.20 -1.86
CA TYR A 38 2.64 9.34 -1.46
C TYR A 38 3.06 8.36 -0.37
N GLY A 39 2.12 7.95 0.47
CA GLY A 39 2.33 6.85 1.41
C GLY A 39 2.55 5.53 0.67
N TRP A 40 3.16 4.57 1.34
CA TRP A 40 3.62 3.32 0.71
C TRP A 40 2.66 2.16 0.95
N THR A 41 2.68 1.21 0.02
CA THR A 41 1.94 -0.05 0.16
C THR A 41 2.65 -1.20 -0.53
N ALA A 42 2.49 -2.41 0.00
CA ALA A 42 2.72 -3.65 -0.72
C ALA A 42 1.42 -4.11 -1.41
N PHE A 43 1.54 -4.64 -2.63
CA PHE A 43 0.38 -5.09 -3.40
C PHE A 43 0.47 -6.57 -3.76
N CYS A 44 -0.61 -7.29 -3.49
CA CYS A 44 -0.82 -8.68 -3.89
C CYS A 44 -2.33 -8.97 -4.08
N GLY A 45 -3.06 -7.93 -4.52
CA GLY A 45 -4.49 -8.01 -4.75
C GLY A 45 -4.84 -8.98 -5.88
N PRO A 46 -6.10 -9.44 -5.98
CA PRO A 46 -6.52 -10.44 -6.96
C PRO A 46 -6.56 -9.90 -8.39
N VAL A 47 -6.71 -8.57 -8.54
CA VAL A 47 -6.95 -7.91 -9.82
C VAL A 47 -5.94 -6.79 -9.99
N GLY A 48 -5.10 -6.91 -11.00
CA GLY A 48 -4.06 -5.92 -11.33
C GLY A 48 -2.71 -6.56 -11.63
N PRO A 49 -1.75 -5.76 -12.12
CA PRO A 49 -0.36 -6.19 -12.30
C PRO A 49 0.23 -6.67 -10.97
N GLN A 50 1.05 -7.72 -11.01
CA GLN A 50 1.70 -8.30 -9.83
C GLN A 50 3.22 -8.15 -9.93
N GLY A 51 3.89 -8.24 -8.78
CA GLY A 51 5.35 -8.17 -8.67
C GLY A 51 5.93 -6.94 -9.36
N GLN A 52 6.97 -7.14 -10.18
CA GLN A 52 7.71 -6.04 -10.82
C GLN A 52 6.83 -5.09 -11.64
N ALA A 53 5.75 -5.59 -12.26
CA ALA A 53 4.87 -4.78 -13.11
C ALA A 53 3.93 -3.86 -12.31
N ALA A 54 3.79 -4.08 -11.01
CA ALA A 54 3.02 -3.24 -10.10
C ALA A 54 3.84 -2.06 -9.55
N CYS A 55 5.16 -2.18 -9.59
CA CYS A 55 6.09 -1.29 -8.91
C CYS A 55 6.02 0.15 -9.39
N GLY A 56 5.98 1.08 -8.45
CA GLY A 56 5.89 2.51 -8.73
C GLY A 56 4.51 3.00 -9.14
N LYS A 57 3.54 2.11 -9.40
CA LYS A 57 2.15 2.50 -9.70
C LYS A 57 1.44 3.00 -8.45
N CYS A 58 0.40 3.80 -8.66
CA CYS A 58 -0.41 4.36 -7.58
C CYS A 58 -1.79 3.70 -7.50
N LEU A 59 -2.25 3.54 -6.28
CA LEU A 59 -3.57 3.04 -5.94
C LEU A 59 -4.34 4.12 -5.20
N ARG A 60 -5.55 4.44 -5.65
CA ARG A 60 -6.54 5.11 -4.82
C ARG A 60 -7.20 4.05 -3.96
N VAL A 61 -6.90 4.05 -2.67
CA VAL A 61 -7.47 3.14 -1.67
C VAL A 61 -8.63 3.84 -0.98
N THR A 62 -9.76 3.16 -0.84
CA THR A 62 -11.00 3.67 -0.23
C THR A 62 -11.44 2.73 0.88
N ASN A 63 -11.54 3.23 2.10
CA ASN A 63 -12.16 2.52 3.21
C ASN A 63 -13.66 2.35 2.92
N THR A 64 -14.11 1.10 2.78
CA THR A 64 -15.52 0.79 2.44
C THR A 64 -16.50 1.18 3.54
N ARG A 65 -16.02 1.32 4.77
CA ARG A 65 -16.84 1.60 5.94
C ARG A 65 -16.99 3.10 6.22
N THR A 66 -15.90 3.87 6.12
CA THR A 66 -15.92 5.33 6.38
C THR A 66 -15.97 6.18 5.11
N GLY A 67 -15.68 5.59 3.95
CA GLY A 67 -15.51 6.33 2.70
C GLY A 67 -14.20 7.12 2.61
N ALA A 68 -13.32 7.06 3.62
CA ALA A 68 -12.02 7.73 3.61
C ALA A 68 -11.15 7.22 2.47
N GLN A 69 -10.39 8.12 1.82
CA GLN A 69 -9.58 7.79 0.66
C GLN A 69 -8.16 8.32 0.77
N VAL A 70 -7.20 7.53 0.30
CA VAL A 70 -5.79 7.92 0.19
C VAL A 70 -5.19 7.35 -1.08
N THR A 71 -4.28 8.09 -1.70
CA THR A 71 -3.41 7.55 -2.74
C THR A 71 -2.14 7.00 -2.11
N ALA A 72 -1.84 5.74 -2.40
CA ALA A 72 -0.63 5.07 -1.99
C ALA A 72 0.16 4.61 -3.22
N ARG A 73 1.49 4.53 -3.09
CA ARG A 73 2.38 3.99 -4.11
C ARG A 73 2.79 2.57 -3.76
N ILE A 74 2.74 1.68 -4.75
CA ILE A 74 3.21 0.31 -4.63
C ILE A 74 4.74 0.31 -4.65
N VAL A 75 5.34 -0.07 -3.53
CA VAL A 75 6.81 -0.17 -3.37
C VAL A 75 7.27 -1.57 -3.04
N ASP A 76 6.34 -2.49 -2.79
CA ASP A 76 6.63 -3.86 -2.40
C ASP A 76 5.53 -4.84 -2.86
N GLN A 77 5.79 -6.13 -2.73
CA GLN A 77 4.85 -7.22 -2.98
C GLN A 77 4.52 -7.94 -1.67
N CYS A 78 3.24 -8.23 -1.44
CA CYS A 78 2.78 -9.06 -0.32
C CYS A 78 2.38 -10.47 -0.76
N SER A 79 1.96 -11.33 0.18
CA SER A 79 1.46 -12.68 -0.09
C SER A 79 0.11 -13.00 0.56
N ASN A 80 -0.50 -12.04 1.26
CA ASN A 80 -1.79 -12.20 1.97
C ASN A 80 -3.03 -11.97 1.08
N GLY A 81 -2.83 -11.74 -0.22
CA GLY A 81 -3.91 -11.59 -1.20
C GLY A 81 -4.61 -10.24 -1.20
N GLY A 82 -4.01 -9.19 -0.61
CA GLY A 82 -4.61 -7.86 -0.46
C GLY A 82 -3.61 -6.72 -0.63
N LEU A 83 -3.59 -5.82 0.34
CA LEU A 83 -2.64 -4.71 0.45
C LEU A 83 -2.08 -4.69 1.86
N ASP A 84 -0.76 -4.49 1.97
CA ASP A 84 -0.15 -4.08 3.25
C ASP A 84 0.12 -2.59 3.17
N LEU A 85 -0.41 -1.84 4.13
CA LEU A 85 -0.38 -0.39 4.13
C LEU A 85 0.66 0.11 5.12
N ASP A 86 1.47 1.08 4.72
CA ASP A 86 2.28 1.85 5.67
C ASP A 86 1.37 2.52 6.71
N TYR A 87 1.72 2.39 7.99
CA TYR A 87 0.86 2.80 9.09
C TYR A 87 0.63 4.31 9.11
N GLU A 88 1.72 5.08 9.09
CA GLU A 88 1.71 6.53 9.21
C GLU A 88 1.23 7.24 7.94
N GLY A 89 1.66 6.75 6.78
CA GLY A 89 1.41 7.35 5.48
C GLY A 89 0.05 7.01 4.87
N VAL A 90 -0.53 5.84 5.20
CA VAL A 90 -1.76 5.36 4.56
C VAL A 90 -2.78 4.84 5.56
N PHE A 91 -2.43 3.86 6.40
CA PHE A 91 -3.40 3.14 7.24
C PHE A 91 -4.16 4.09 8.19
N ARG A 92 -3.43 4.89 8.99
CA ARG A 92 -4.03 5.82 9.96
C ARG A 92 -4.96 6.84 9.30
N ARG A 93 -4.68 7.24 8.06
CA ARG A 93 -5.51 8.18 7.31
C ARG A 93 -6.81 7.55 6.80
N LEU A 94 -6.83 6.23 6.59
CA LEU A 94 -8.02 5.48 6.19
C LEU A 94 -8.85 5.03 7.40
N ASP A 95 -8.21 4.75 8.54
CA ASP A 95 -8.88 4.31 9.77
C ASP A 95 -9.43 5.46 10.61
N THR A 96 -10.33 6.26 10.01
CA THR A 96 -10.81 7.53 10.59
C THR A 96 -11.70 7.39 11.84
N ASP A 97 -12.02 6.17 12.26
CA ASP A 97 -12.79 5.90 13.47
C ASP A 97 -12.17 4.78 14.34
N GLY A 98 -10.93 4.37 14.05
CA GLY A 98 -10.16 3.43 14.86
C GLY A 98 -10.61 1.96 14.81
N ASN A 99 -11.63 1.61 14.03
CA ASN A 99 -12.11 0.23 13.93
C ASN A 99 -11.08 -0.69 13.25
N GLY A 100 -10.34 -0.17 12.28
CA GLY A 100 -9.32 -0.93 11.58
C GLY A 100 -8.23 -1.45 12.50
N PHE A 101 -7.74 -0.59 13.39
CA PHE A 101 -6.80 -0.94 14.45
C PHE A 101 -7.34 -2.07 15.33
N ASN A 102 -8.57 -1.92 15.82
CA ASN A 102 -9.19 -2.86 16.76
C ASN A 102 -9.50 -4.22 16.13
N HIS A 103 -9.77 -4.24 14.83
CA HIS A 103 -10.06 -5.45 14.05
C HIS A 103 -8.87 -5.98 13.24
N GLN A 104 -7.65 -5.48 13.53
CA GLN A 104 -6.39 -5.87 12.88
C GLN A 104 -6.36 -5.68 11.36
N GLY A 105 -7.26 -4.87 10.83
CA GLY A 105 -7.38 -4.68 9.39
C GLY A 105 -8.53 -3.80 8.94
N LEU A 106 -8.43 -3.34 7.69
CA LEU A 106 -9.47 -2.56 7.01
C LEU A 106 -10.01 -3.34 5.81
N ILE A 107 -11.30 -3.17 5.54
CA ILE A 107 -11.91 -3.60 4.28
C ILE A 107 -11.89 -2.42 3.32
N VAL A 108 -11.12 -2.55 2.24
CA VAL A 108 -10.96 -1.48 1.25
C VAL A 108 -11.35 -1.90 -0.15
N ASN A 109 -11.68 -0.89 -0.95
CA ASN A 109 -11.61 -0.94 -2.40
C ASN A 109 -10.32 -0.23 -2.85
N TYR A 110 -9.77 -0.64 -3.99
CA TYR A 110 -8.63 0.03 -4.60
C TYR A 110 -8.86 0.19 -6.11
N ASN A 111 -8.34 1.27 -6.66
CA ASN A 111 -8.29 1.51 -8.10
C ASN A 111 -6.89 1.96 -8.50
N PHE A 112 -6.36 1.44 -9.61
CA PHE A 112 -5.14 1.96 -10.19
C PHE A 112 -5.40 3.37 -10.74
N VAL A 113 -4.53 4.31 -10.38
CA VAL A 113 -4.61 5.70 -10.79
C VAL A 113 -3.25 6.19 -11.27
N ASP A 114 -3.27 7.23 -12.10
CA ASP A 114 -2.04 7.96 -12.44
C ASP A 114 -1.46 8.63 -11.18
N CYS A 115 -0.15 8.50 -11.01
CA CYS A 115 0.59 9.16 -9.93
C CYS A 115 0.84 10.65 -10.22
N GLY A 116 0.72 11.09 -11.47
CA GLY A 116 1.00 12.48 -11.88
C GLY A 116 2.41 12.94 -11.51
N ASP A 117 3.39 12.06 -11.71
CA ASP A 117 4.81 12.27 -11.41
C ASP A 117 5.60 12.84 -12.58
#